data_AF-A0A0S8DC91-F1
#
_entry.id   AF-A0A0S8DC91-F1
#
_cell.length_a   1.000
_cell.length_b   1.000
_cell.length_c   1.000
_cell.angle_alpha   90.00
_cell.angle_beta   90.00
_cell.angle_gamma   90.00
#
_symmetry.space_group_name_H-M   'P 1'
#
loop_
_entity.id
_entity.type
_entity.pdbx_description
1 polymer ?
#
loop_
_entity_poly.entity_id
_entity_poly.type
_entity_poly.pdbx_seq_one_letter_code
_entity_poly.pdbx_strand_id
1 'polypeptide(L)'
;MFKKIKFLFFIFLFYFFIIYFEFQVTLPSKRNCILFYSNQLKDDLRQVFIKAIKKTEESLHIITYSLFDKKILKEIRKKNKENIHIKIFYDKAKKKLLAGDYVKTKSKGLMHQKICVIDKKISFLGSANFTKSSLFMDGNLVVGIYSKELANFLSQEFPFKKKYFETFINDQKIKIFILPEKDKKILNHIKNAIRKAKKNIKIAMFVMTHPEIIDELVEAKKRGVIISLVVDRNFKKYLEKKRIKFLVSNQIEVLHHKYMLIDDRIFIFGSSNFTKSAFSKNDEIVIILEKLNKKQRKVLNKLHNIITLETFKKNL
;
A
#
# COMPACT_ATOMS: atom_id res chain seq x y z
N MET A 1 13.13 -43.97 29.26
CA MET A 1 12.42 -43.66 28.00
C MET A 1 11.39 -42.52 28.15
N PHE A 2 10.48 -42.58 29.13
CA PHE A 2 9.43 -41.57 29.35
C PHE A 2 9.89 -40.11 29.56
N LYS A 3 11.00 -39.87 30.27
CA LYS A 3 11.53 -38.50 30.47
C LYS A 3 12.02 -37.84 29.17
N LYS A 4 12.63 -38.62 28.25
CA LYS A 4 13.08 -38.13 26.93
C LYS A 4 11.89 -37.79 26.02
N ILE A 5 10.83 -38.59 26.06
CA ILE A 5 9.59 -38.35 25.28
C ILE A 5 8.87 -37.08 25.77
N LYS A 6 8.75 -36.87 27.09
CA LYS A 6 8.18 -35.63 27.65
C LYS A 6 8.98 -34.38 27.27
N PHE A 7 10.32 -34.48 27.26
CA PHE A 7 11.19 -33.38 26.86
C PHE A 7 11.04 -33.02 25.37
N LEU A 8 11.03 -34.03 24.48
CA LEU A 8 10.78 -33.84 23.05
C LEU A 8 9.38 -33.25 22.76
N PHE A 9 8.36 -33.67 23.52
CA PHE A 9 7.01 -33.11 23.41
C PHE A 9 6.96 -31.64 23.84
N PHE A 10 7.69 -31.26 24.89
CA PHE A 10 7.78 -29.86 25.33
C PHE A 10 8.51 -28.98 24.32
N ILE A 11 9.59 -29.49 23.71
CA ILE A 11 10.27 -28.83 22.59
C ILE A 11 9.31 -28.66 21.41
N PHE A 12 8.57 -29.69 21.04
CA PHE A 12 7.58 -29.60 19.96
C PHE A 12 6.48 -28.57 20.27
N LEU A 13 5.91 -28.56 21.48
CA LEU A 13 4.94 -27.56 21.90
C LEU A 13 5.52 -26.16 21.90
N PHE A 14 6.78 -25.99 22.33
CA PHE A 14 7.47 -24.71 22.32
C PHE A 14 7.72 -24.20 20.90
N TYR A 15 8.19 -25.06 19.99
CA TYR A 15 8.33 -24.73 18.57
C TYR A 15 6.97 -24.43 17.94
N PHE A 16 5.95 -25.23 18.22
CA PHE A 16 4.58 -24.99 17.76
C PHE A 16 4.04 -23.66 18.28
N PHE A 17 4.32 -23.32 19.54
CA PHE A 17 3.93 -22.06 20.17
C PHE A 17 4.67 -20.86 19.54
N ILE A 18 5.97 -20.96 19.31
CA ILE A 18 6.76 -19.94 18.59
C ILE A 18 6.20 -19.73 17.19
N ILE A 19 6.00 -20.82 16.44
CA ILE A 19 5.44 -20.80 15.09
C ILE A 19 4.05 -20.16 15.11
N TYR A 20 3.18 -20.54 16.05
CA TYR A 20 1.84 -19.99 16.20
C TYR A 20 1.85 -18.48 16.47
N PHE A 21 2.79 -17.99 17.30
CA PHE A 21 2.94 -16.56 17.56
C PHE A 21 3.55 -15.78 16.39
N GLU A 22 4.52 -16.34 15.66
CA GLU A 22 5.08 -15.71 14.46
C GLU A 22 4.06 -15.55 13.34
N PHE A 23 3.09 -16.45 13.24
CA PHE A 23 2.00 -16.37 12.25
C PHE A 23 0.87 -15.41 12.64
N GLN A 24 0.92 -14.75 13.81
CA GLN A 24 -0.09 -13.77 14.17
C GLN A 24 0.14 -12.44 13.47
N VAL A 25 -0.70 -12.16 12.47
CA VAL A 25 -0.75 -10.85 11.83
C VAL A 25 -1.11 -9.76 12.85
N THR A 26 -0.22 -8.80 13.06
CA THR A 26 -0.50 -7.64 13.93
C THR A 26 -1.37 -6.65 13.16
N LEU A 27 -2.35 -6.02 13.80
CA LEU A 27 -3.15 -4.94 13.21
C LEU A 27 -2.76 -3.59 13.86
N PRO A 28 -3.00 -2.45 13.18
CA PRO A 28 -2.75 -1.12 13.76
C PRO A 28 -3.56 -0.90 15.04
N SER A 29 -2.98 -0.18 15.98
CA SER A 29 -3.61 0.14 17.27
C SER A 29 -3.16 1.51 17.77
N LYS A 30 -3.77 2.03 18.84
CA LYS A 30 -3.37 3.30 19.47
C LYS A 30 -1.87 3.37 19.83
N ARG A 31 -1.25 2.25 20.18
CA ARG A 31 0.20 2.20 20.53
C ARG A 31 1.09 2.08 19.29
N ASN A 32 0.64 1.35 18.29
CA ASN A 32 1.35 1.14 17.03
C ASN A 32 0.45 1.62 15.87
N CYS A 33 0.39 2.93 15.70
CA CYS A 33 -0.59 3.55 14.82
C CYS A 33 -0.34 3.29 13.34
N ILE A 34 0.91 3.12 12.90
CA ILE A 34 1.26 2.96 11.49
C ILE A 34 2.10 1.69 11.32
N LEU A 35 1.59 0.73 10.55
CA LEU A 35 2.25 -0.54 10.23
C LEU A 35 2.33 -0.72 8.71
N PHE A 36 3.44 -1.30 8.25
CA PHE A 36 3.68 -1.60 6.84
C PHE A 36 3.65 -3.11 6.64
N TYR A 37 2.90 -3.56 5.64
CA TYR A 37 2.79 -4.96 5.25
C TYR A 37 3.18 -5.10 3.79
N SER A 38 4.01 -6.08 3.47
CA SER A 38 4.40 -6.38 2.09
C SER A 38 4.72 -7.86 1.90
N ASN A 39 4.32 -8.41 0.76
CA ASN A 39 4.66 -9.78 0.38
C ASN A 39 6.18 -10.02 0.43
N GLN A 40 7.00 -9.05 0.00
CA GLN A 40 8.47 -9.13 0.08
C GLN A 40 9.03 -9.08 1.50
N LEU A 41 8.26 -8.56 2.47
CA LEU A 41 8.60 -8.65 3.89
C LEU A 41 8.12 -9.97 4.52
N LYS A 42 7.55 -10.88 3.71
CA LYS A 42 6.91 -12.14 4.09
C LYS A 42 5.59 -11.96 4.85
N ASP A 43 4.95 -10.80 4.71
CA ASP A 43 3.60 -10.60 5.23
C ASP A 43 2.56 -11.29 4.33
N ASP A 44 1.61 -12.04 4.90
CA ASP A 44 0.43 -12.52 4.19
C ASP A 44 -0.63 -11.40 4.17
N LEU A 45 -0.64 -10.59 3.11
CA LEU A 45 -1.59 -9.48 2.95
C LEU A 45 -3.05 -9.95 3.00
N ARG A 46 -3.35 -11.14 2.49
CA ARG A 46 -4.71 -11.69 2.55
C ARG A 46 -5.10 -11.96 4.00
N GLN A 47 -4.19 -12.48 4.83
CA GLN A 47 -4.47 -12.68 6.26
C GLN A 47 -4.58 -11.37 7.03
N VAL A 48 -3.84 -10.31 6.66
CA VAL A 48 -4.06 -8.96 7.19
C VAL A 48 -5.51 -8.53 7.00
N PHE A 49 -6.02 -8.58 5.77
CA PHE A 49 -7.40 -8.20 5.50
C PHE A 49 -8.42 -9.16 6.11
N ILE A 50 -8.21 -10.47 6.07
CA ILE A 50 -9.11 -11.45 6.72
C ILE A 50 -9.21 -11.18 8.22
N LYS A 51 -8.08 -10.97 8.91
CA LYS A 51 -8.06 -10.71 10.35
C LYS A 51 -8.73 -9.38 10.67
N ALA A 52 -8.51 -8.35 9.87
CA ALA A 52 -9.15 -7.05 10.03
C ALA A 52 -10.68 -7.13 9.85
N ILE A 53 -11.15 -7.78 8.78
CA ILE A 53 -12.59 -7.96 8.50
C ILE A 53 -13.27 -8.80 9.58
N LYS A 54 -12.63 -9.89 10.04
CA LYS A 54 -13.17 -10.71 11.14
C LYS A 54 -13.36 -9.94 12.45
N LYS A 55 -12.51 -8.95 12.69
CA LYS A 55 -12.56 -8.10 13.89
C LYS A 55 -13.47 -6.88 13.76
N THR A 56 -14.14 -6.69 12.62
CA THR A 56 -15.09 -5.60 12.44
C THR A 56 -16.30 -5.78 13.35
N GLU A 57 -16.65 -4.74 14.09
CA GLU A 57 -17.75 -4.73 15.05
C GLU A 57 -18.86 -3.73 14.70
N GLU A 58 -18.54 -2.65 13.98
CA GLU A 58 -19.47 -1.56 13.68
C GLU A 58 -19.67 -1.38 12.17
N SER A 59 -18.59 -1.23 11.40
CA SER A 59 -18.70 -0.92 9.98
C SER A 59 -17.46 -1.32 9.16
N LEU A 60 -17.73 -1.73 7.92
CA LEU A 60 -16.70 -2.04 6.92
C LEU A 60 -16.94 -1.18 5.68
N HIS A 61 -15.96 -0.37 5.30
CA HIS A 61 -16.02 0.42 4.07
C HIS A 61 -14.84 0.08 3.17
N ILE A 62 -15.10 -0.38 1.95
CA ILE A 62 -14.06 -0.73 0.97
C ILE A 62 -14.26 0.08 -0.31
N ILE A 63 -13.20 0.70 -0.82
CA ILE A 63 -13.13 1.30 -2.15
C ILE A 63 -11.98 0.62 -2.88
N THR A 64 -12.28 -0.18 -3.90
CA THR A 64 -11.26 -0.99 -4.59
C THR A 64 -11.51 -1.12 -6.08
N TYR A 65 -10.45 -1.02 -6.89
CA TYR A 65 -10.55 -1.33 -8.31
C TYR A 65 -11.06 -2.76 -8.58
N SER A 66 -10.53 -3.75 -7.88
CA SER A 66 -10.87 -5.16 -8.09
C SER A 66 -11.15 -5.89 -6.79
N LEU A 67 -12.27 -6.64 -6.75
CA LEU A 67 -12.69 -7.48 -5.63
C LEU A 67 -13.11 -8.87 -6.11
N PHE A 68 -12.16 -9.82 -6.04
CA PHE A 68 -12.33 -11.18 -6.56
C PHE A 68 -11.78 -12.29 -5.63
N ASP A 69 -11.09 -11.95 -4.54
CA ASP A 69 -10.56 -12.96 -3.62
C ASP A 69 -11.70 -13.68 -2.88
N LYS A 70 -11.79 -15.00 -3.08
CA LYS A 70 -12.87 -15.83 -2.51
C LYS A 70 -12.84 -15.87 -0.98
N LYS A 71 -11.66 -15.82 -0.35
CA LYS A 71 -11.55 -15.88 1.12
C LYS A 71 -12.00 -14.56 1.74
N ILE A 72 -11.58 -13.43 1.15
CA ILE A 72 -12.07 -12.10 1.56
C ILE A 72 -13.58 -12.01 1.41
N LEU A 73 -14.12 -12.36 0.23
CA LEU A 73 -15.56 -12.33 -0.01
C LEU A 73 -16.34 -13.22 0.97
N LYS A 74 -15.79 -14.37 1.38
CA LYS A 74 -16.40 -15.24 2.39
C LYS A 74 -16.51 -14.53 3.75
N GLU A 75 -15.46 -13.83 4.19
CA GLU A 75 -15.48 -13.13 5.48
C GLU A 75 -16.39 -11.90 5.45
N ILE A 76 -16.42 -11.15 4.35
CA ILE A 76 -17.37 -10.03 4.16
C ILE A 76 -18.82 -10.52 4.29
N ARG A 77 -19.16 -11.66 3.67
CA ARG A 77 -20.50 -12.24 3.79
C ARG A 77 -20.87 -12.67 5.20
N LYS A 78 -19.90 -13.17 5.98
CA LYS A 78 -20.14 -13.51 7.39
C LYS A 78 -20.49 -12.24 8.16
N LYS A 79 -19.71 -11.18 7.98
CA LYS A 79 -19.97 -9.88 8.62
C LYS A 79 -21.30 -9.27 8.20
N ASN A 80 -21.72 -9.45 6.95
CA ASN A 80 -23.05 -9.02 6.52
C ASN A 80 -24.18 -9.75 7.26
N LYS A 81 -24.00 -11.04 7.58
CA LYS A 81 -24.97 -11.82 8.39
C LYS A 81 -24.98 -11.42 9.87
N GLU A 82 -23.91 -10.80 10.34
CA GLU A 82 -23.79 -10.24 11.70
C GLU A 82 -24.37 -8.81 11.79
N ASN A 83 -25.12 -8.34 10.78
CA ASN A 83 -25.70 -6.99 10.69
C ASN A 83 -24.68 -5.83 10.78
N ILE A 84 -23.42 -6.09 10.41
CA ILE A 84 -22.40 -5.05 10.27
C ILE A 84 -22.76 -4.13 9.10
N HIS A 85 -22.59 -2.82 9.25
CA HIS A 85 -22.81 -1.87 8.16
C HIS A 85 -21.67 -1.96 7.12
N ILE A 86 -21.95 -2.55 5.95
CA ILE A 86 -20.97 -2.79 4.88
C ILE A 86 -21.27 -1.93 3.66
N LYS A 87 -20.32 -1.05 3.29
CA LYS A 87 -20.37 -0.23 2.07
C LYS A 87 -19.17 -0.53 1.18
N ILE A 88 -19.39 -0.92 -0.07
CA ILE A 88 -18.32 -1.33 -0.97
C ILE A 88 -18.46 -0.66 -2.33
N PHE A 89 -17.46 0.14 -2.70
CA PHE A 89 -17.33 0.76 -4.02
C PHE A 89 -16.31 0.00 -4.86
N TYR A 90 -16.67 -0.35 -6.09
CA TYR A 90 -15.80 -1.11 -6.97
C TYR A 90 -15.93 -0.76 -8.45
N ASP A 91 -14.86 -0.96 -9.20
CA ASP A 91 -14.87 -0.87 -10.67
C ASP A 91 -15.15 -2.24 -11.28
N LYS A 92 -14.31 -3.23 -10.91
CA LYS A 92 -14.37 -4.61 -11.38
C LYS A 92 -14.66 -5.58 -10.21
N ALA A 93 -15.85 -6.15 -10.18
CA ALA A 93 -16.21 -7.23 -9.25
C ALA A 93 -17.13 -8.27 -9.92
N LYS A 94 -17.26 -9.45 -9.29
CA LYS A 94 -18.21 -10.50 -9.72
C LYS A 94 -19.61 -10.17 -9.19
N LYS A 95 -20.51 -9.74 -10.09
CA LYS A 95 -21.89 -9.25 -9.78
C LYS A 95 -22.74 -10.15 -8.86
N LYS A 96 -22.60 -11.48 -8.92
CA LYS A 96 -23.49 -12.44 -8.23
C LYS A 96 -23.16 -12.72 -6.75
N LEU A 97 -22.25 -11.98 -6.12
CA LEU A 97 -21.56 -12.46 -4.91
C LEU A 97 -21.67 -11.56 -3.67
N LEU A 98 -22.53 -10.54 -3.70
CA LEU A 98 -22.46 -9.41 -2.79
C LEU A 98 -23.85 -9.18 -2.14
N ALA A 99 -23.95 -9.36 -0.82
CA ALA A 99 -25.10 -8.99 0.01
C ALA A 99 -24.65 -7.84 0.93
N GLY A 100 -25.37 -6.70 0.93
CA GLY A 100 -24.97 -5.38 1.48
C GLY A 100 -25.00 -4.25 0.42
N ASP A 101 -24.46 -3.06 0.72
CA ASP A 101 -24.43 -1.91 -0.21
C ASP A 101 -23.20 -1.93 -1.12
N TYR A 102 -23.35 -2.50 -2.32
CA TYR A 102 -22.27 -2.61 -3.31
C TYR A 102 -22.54 -1.73 -4.51
N VAL A 103 -21.70 -0.73 -4.68
CA VAL A 103 -21.87 0.30 -5.70
C VAL A 103 -20.79 0.15 -6.76
N LYS A 104 -21.20 -0.21 -7.97
CA LYS A 104 -20.30 -0.15 -9.12
C LYS A 104 -20.08 1.31 -9.49
N THR A 105 -18.83 1.76 -9.48
CA THR A 105 -18.47 3.14 -9.76
C THR A 105 -18.31 3.38 -11.26
N LYS A 106 -18.69 4.56 -11.75
CA LYS A 106 -18.35 5.06 -13.08
C LYS A 106 -17.40 6.25 -12.93
N SER A 107 -16.20 6.13 -13.47
CA SER A 107 -15.17 7.17 -13.42
C SER A 107 -14.77 7.60 -14.82
N LYS A 108 -14.25 8.83 -14.97
CA LYS A 108 -13.76 9.33 -16.28
C LYS A 108 -12.51 8.54 -16.75
N GLY A 109 -11.71 8.06 -15.81
CA GLY A 109 -10.65 7.08 -16.01
C GLY A 109 -10.95 5.80 -15.21
N LEU A 110 -9.92 5.18 -14.65
CA LEU A 110 -10.08 4.03 -13.76
C LEU A 110 -10.47 4.49 -12.34
N MET A 111 -11.38 3.78 -11.66
CA MET A 111 -11.51 3.91 -10.20
C MET A 111 -10.45 3.04 -9.54
N HIS A 112 -9.26 3.59 -9.35
CA HIS A 112 -8.05 2.84 -9.03
C HIS A 112 -7.62 2.97 -7.56
N GLN A 113 -8.47 3.53 -6.70
CA GLN A 113 -8.27 3.55 -5.25
C GLN A 113 -8.30 2.14 -4.66
N LYS A 114 -7.53 1.93 -3.57
CA LYS A 114 -7.55 0.71 -2.73
C LYS A 114 -7.54 1.15 -1.27
N ILE A 115 -8.73 1.35 -0.74
CA ILE A 115 -9.00 1.85 0.60
C ILE A 115 -9.87 0.81 1.29
N CYS A 116 -9.53 0.45 2.52
CA CYS A 116 -10.37 -0.36 3.38
C CYS A 116 -10.38 0.27 4.77
N VAL A 117 -11.55 0.60 5.28
CA VAL A 117 -11.75 1.22 6.59
C VAL A 117 -12.59 0.29 7.47
N ILE A 118 -12.11 0.08 8.70
CA ILE A 118 -12.73 -0.75 9.72
C ILE A 118 -13.14 0.14 10.89
N ASP A 119 -14.42 0.07 11.26
CA ASP A 119 -15.02 0.66 12.46
C ASP A 119 -14.68 2.15 12.64
N LYS A 120 -14.53 2.88 11.52
CA LYS A 120 -14.11 4.29 11.49
C LYS A 120 -12.88 4.59 12.37
N LYS A 121 -12.00 3.59 12.56
CA LYS A 121 -10.82 3.65 13.44
C LYS A 121 -9.53 3.25 12.73
N ILE A 122 -9.60 2.24 11.85
CA ILE A 122 -8.44 1.68 11.16
C ILE A 122 -8.63 1.79 9.66
N SER A 123 -7.61 2.25 8.95
CA SER A 123 -7.58 2.33 7.49
C SER A 123 -6.41 1.54 6.93
N PHE A 124 -6.64 0.79 5.86
CA PHE A 124 -5.62 0.12 5.06
C PHE A 124 -5.55 0.79 3.69
N LEU A 125 -4.37 1.29 3.34
CA LEU A 125 -4.10 2.07 2.13
C LEU A 125 -2.89 1.48 1.41
N GLY A 126 -2.88 1.53 0.07
CA GLY A 126 -1.68 1.15 -0.68
C GLY A 126 -1.97 0.67 -2.10
N SER A 127 -1.15 -0.29 -2.54
CA SER A 127 -1.15 -0.74 -3.94
C SER A 127 -1.97 -2.00 -4.20
N ALA A 128 -2.29 -2.78 -3.16
CA ALA A 128 -2.89 -4.11 -3.32
C ALA A 128 -4.37 -4.05 -3.71
N ASN A 129 -4.74 -4.76 -4.78
CA ASN A 129 -6.13 -5.07 -5.10
C ASN A 129 -6.60 -6.30 -4.30
N PHE A 130 -7.91 -6.48 -4.17
CA PHE A 130 -8.51 -7.62 -3.47
C PHE A 130 -8.67 -8.82 -4.40
N THR A 131 -7.58 -9.25 -5.03
CA THR A 131 -7.51 -10.44 -5.90
C THR A 131 -6.50 -11.43 -5.34
N LYS A 132 -6.65 -12.72 -5.68
CA LYS A 132 -5.72 -13.77 -5.22
C LYS A 132 -4.28 -13.46 -5.65
N SER A 133 -4.07 -13.07 -6.91
CA SER A 133 -2.74 -12.72 -7.42
C SER A 133 -2.17 -11.51 -6.69
N SER A 134 -2.94 -10.43 -6.52
CA SER A 134 -2.44 -9.22 -5.90
C SER A 134 -2.12 -9.37 -4.42
N LEU A 135 -2.86 -10.21 -3.68
CA LEU A 135 -2.62 -10.39 -2.25
C LEU A 135 -1.54 -11.44 -1.94
N PHE A 136 -1.25 -12.36 -2.86
CA PHE A 136 -0.37 -13.51 -2.62
C PHE A 136 0.91 -13.50 -3.47
N MET A 137 0.82 -13.12 -4.74
CA MET A 137 1.92 -13.20 -5.71
C MET A 137 2.58 -11.85 -5.95
N ASP A 138 1.79 -10.80 -6.21
CA ASP A 138 2.34 -9.54 -6.67
C ASP A 138 3.02 -8.77 -5.52
N GLY A 139 4.15 -8.14 -5.84
CA GLY A 139 4.88 -7.28 -4.91
C GLY A 139 4.11 -6.02 -4.54
N ASN A 140 3.40 -6.05 -3.42
CA ASN A 140 2.57 -4.95 -2.96
C ASN A 140 3.00 -4.38 -1.62
N LEU A 141 2.58 -3.14 -1.37
CA LEU A 141 2.64 -2.50 -0.07
C LEU A 141 1.23 -2.14 0.39
N VAL A 142 0.91 -2.50 1.63
CA VAL A 142 -0.27 -2.05 2.37
C VAL A 142 0.20 -1.37 3.64
N VAL A 143 -0.32 -0.18 3.91
CA VAL A 143 -0.07 0.57 5.15
C VAL A 143 -1.35 0.56 5.96
N GLY A 144 -1.30 -0.07 7.13
CA GLY A 144 -2.37 -0.04 8.10
C GLY A 144 -2.18 1.15 9.06
N ILE A 145 -3.22 1.94 9.25
CA ILE A 145 -3.20 3.17 10.02
C ILE A 145 -4.35 3.20 11.02
N TYR A 146 -4.04 3.32 12.31
CA TYR A 146 -5.01 3.63 13.36
C TYR A 146 -5.09 5.15 13.51
N SER A 147 -6.20 5.74 13.10
CA SER A 147 -6.56 7.14 13.35
C SER A 147 -8.04 7.31 13.07
N LYS A 148 -8.82 7.66 14.11
CA LYS A 148 -10.26 7.90 13.96
C LYS A 148 -10.55 9.03 12.98
N GLU A 149 -9.75 10.10 13.02
CA GLU A 149 -9.94 11.26 12.16
C GLU A 149 -9.73 10.90 10.67
N LEU A 150 -8.64 10.19 10.36
CA LEU A 150 -8.36 9.71 9.01
C LEU A 150 -9.41 8.70 8.54
N ALA A 151 -9.77 7.74 9.40
CA ALA A 151 -10.76 6.73 9.08
C ALA A 151 -12.15 7.34 8.84
N ASN A 152 -12.54 8.36 9.59
CA ASN A 152 -13.76 9.13 9.34
C ASN A 152 -13.71 9.87 7.99
N PHE A 153 -12.61 10.54 7.68
CA PHE A 153 -12.42 11.18 6.37
C PHE A 153 -12.56 10.18 5.22
N LEU A 154 -11.91 9.02 5.32
CA LEU A 154 -11.96 7.95 4.32
C LEU A 154 -13.30 7.20 4.30
N SER A 155 -14.13 7.37 5.32
CA SER A 155 -15.46 6.77 5.40
C SER A 155 -16.57 7.63 4.78
N GLN A 156 -16.23 8.84 4.31
CA GLN A 156 -17.16 9.71 3.60
C GLN A 156 -17.61 9.07 2.27
N GLU A 157 -18.72 9.56 1.73
CA GLU A 157 -19.26 9.00 0.49
C GLU A 157 -18.33 9.19 -0.70
N PHE A 158 -18.26 8.16 -1.54
CA PHE A 158 -17.56 8.16 -2.81
C PHE A 158 -18.53 8.61 -3.95
N PRO A 159 -18.09 9.45 -4.90
CA PRO A 159 -16.75 10.04 -5.01
C PRO A 159 -16.51 11.12 -3.96
N PHE A 160 -15.29 11.15 -3.40
CA PHE A 160 -14.92 12.12 -2.35
C PHE A 160 -15.08 13.57 -2.84
N LYS A 161 -15.87 14.36 -2.10
CA LYS A 161 -16.01 15.81 -2.31
C LYS A 161 -14.74 16.56 -1.90
N LYS A 162 -14.24 16.30 -0.69
CA LYS A 162 -12.99 16.87 -0.18
C LYS A 162 -11.80 16.11 -0.76
N LYS A 163 -10.94 16.80 -1.51
CA LYS A 163 -9.80 16.18 -2.20
C LYS A 163 -8.49 16.18 -1.40
N TYR A 164 -8.43 16.95 -0.32
CA TYR A 164 -7.26 17.06 0.53
C TYR A 164 -7.61 16.87 1.99
N PHE A 165 -6.82 16.10 2.74
CA PHE A 165 -6.94 15.97 4.18
C PHE A 165 -5.55 15.90 4.82
N GLU A 166 -5.39 16.52 5.98
CA GLU A 166 -4.14 16.56 6.72
C GLU A 166 -4.44 16.36 8.20
N THR A 167 -3.63 15.55 8.86
CA THR A 167 -3.67 15.38 10.32
C THR A 167 -2.30 14.97 10.85
N PHE A 168 -2.19 14.80 12.15
CA PHE A 168 -1.04 14.23 12.83
C PHE A 168 -1.41 12.89 13.44
N ILE A 169 -0.51 11.92 13.31
CA ILE A 169 -0.58 10.65 14.02
C ILE A 169 0.65 10.62 14.92
N ASN A 170 0.42 10.85 16.22
CA ASN A 170 1.48 11.21 17.17
C ASN A 170 2.23 12.46 16.67
N ASP A 171 3.55 12.39 16.49
CA ASP A 171 4.42 13.47 16.00
C ASP A 171 4.59 13.48 14.47
N GLN A 172 3.95 12.54 13.76
CA GLN A 172 4.10 12.35 12.32
C GLN A 172 2.98 13.04 11.57
N LYS A 173 3.35 13.91 10.63
CA LYS A 173 2.40 14.59 9.75
C LYS A 173 1.99 13.65 8.62
N ILE A 174 0.69 13.50 8.40
CA ILE A 174 0.13 12.74 7.28
C ILE A 174 -0.74 13.64 6.41
N LYS A 175 -0.53 13.58 5.11
CA LYS A 175 -1.32 14.29 4.09
C LYS A 175 -1.92 13.29 3.12
N ILE A 176 -3.19 13.45 2.81
CA ILE A 176 -3.95 12.60 1.92
C ILE A 176 -4.48 13.46 0.77
N PHE A 177 -4.22 12.99 -0.44
CA PHE A 177 -4.69 13.61 -1.68
C PHE A 177 -5.54 12.59 -2.43
N ILE A 178 -6.78 12.96 -2.74
CA ILE A 178 -7.71 12.20 -3.57
C ILE A 178 -7.65 12.77 -4.98
N LEU A 179 -7.25 11.95 -5.93
CA LEU A 179 -7.11 12.36 -7.34
C LEU A 179 -8.39 12.06 -8.13
N PRO A 180 -8.63 12.75 -9.25
CA PRO A 180 -7.85 13.89 -9.75
C PRO A 180 -8.08 15.18 -8.95
N GLU A 181 -7.05 16.02 -8.85
CA GLU A 181 -7.12 17.37 -8.27
C GLU A 181 -7.01 18.43 -9.37
N LYS A 182 -7.83 19.48 -9.31
CA LYS A 182 -7.83 20.56 -10.32
C LYS A 182 -6.56 21.40 -10.28
N ASP A 183 -6.02 21.67 -9.10
CA ASP A 183 -4.92 22.60 -8.84
C ASP A 183 -3.53 21.95 -8.82
N LYS A 184 -3.44 20.64 -9.12
CA LYS A 184 -2.19 19.87 -9.15
C LYS A 184 -1.36 19.95 -7.85
N LYS A 185 -2.01 20.20 -6.70
CA LYS A 185 -1.34 20.31 -5.38
C LYS A 185 -0.41 19.14 -5.11
N ILE A 186 -0.86 17.89 -5.27
CA ILE A 186 0.00 16.73 -5.02
C ILE A 186 1.27 16.71 -5.89
N LEU A 187 1.15 17.06 -7.17
CA LEU A 187 2.28 17.00 -8.10
C LEU A 187 3.35 18.01 -7.68
N ASN A 188 2.92 19.21 -7.28
CA ASN A 188 3.81 20.23 -6.73
C ASN A 188 4.46 19.79 -5.41
N HIS A 189 3.71 19.11 -4.53
CA HIS A 189 4.29 18.52 -3.31
C HIS A 189 5.38 17.48 -3.61
N ILE A 190 5.14 16.56 -4.55
CA ILE A 190 6.12 15.55 -4.96
C ILE A 190 7.36 16.22 -5.54
N LYS A 191 7.19 17.15 -6.50
CA LYS A 191 8.30 17.89 -7.12
C LYS A 191 9.12 18.65 -6.08
N ASN A 192 8.46 19.37 -5.17
CA ASN A 192 9.15 20.13 -4.12
C ASN A 192 9.87 19.22 -3.12
N ALA A 193 9.33 18.03 -2.81
CA ALA A 193 10.02 17.06 -1.97
C ALA A 193 11.31 16.54 -2.63
N ILE A 194 11.26 16.26 -3.95
CA ILE A 194 12.43 15.85 -4.73
C ILE A 194 13.48 16.98 -4.80
N ARG A 195 13.05 18.23 -5.02
CA ARG A 195 13.94 19.41 -5.02
C ARG A 195 14.69 19.58 -3.71
N LYS A 196 14.00 19.34 -2.58
CA LYS A 196 14.57 19.47 -1.23
C LYS A 196 15.42 18.28 -0.79
N ALA A 197 15.36 17.16 -1.50
CA ALA A 197 16.15 15.96 -1.17
C ALA A 197 17.64 16.26 -1.15
N LYS A 198 18.35 15.68 -0.17
CA LYS A 198 19.78 15.93 0.08
C LYS A 198 20.65 14.70 -0.01
N LYS A 199 20.13 13.51 0.27
CA LYS A 199 20.93 12.27 0.40
C LYS A 199 20.51 11.23 -0.60
N ASN A 200 19.26 10.78 -0.53
CA ASN A 200 18.80 9.67 -1.35
C ASN A 200 17.29 9.72 -1.63
N ILE A 201 16.92 9.16 -2.79
CA ILE A 201 15.53 8.93 -3.18
C ILE A 201 15.42 7.46 -3.62
N LYS A 202 14.63 6.68 -2.90
CA LYS A 202 14.35 5.27 -3.16
C LYS A 202 12.93 5.13 -3.71
N ILE A 203 12.77 4.50 -4.86
CA ILE A 203 11.51 4.43 -5.59
C ILE A 203 11.27 3.00 -6.03
N ALA A 204 10.11 2.45 -5.72
CA ALA A 204 9.60 1.26 -6.38
C ALA A 204 8.23 1.61 -6.98
N MET A 205 8.13 1.54 -8.30
CA MET A 205 6.99 2.05 -9.04
C MET A 205 6.61 1.11 -10.18
N PHE A 206 5.36 0.66 -10.21
CA PHE A 206 4.85 -0.20 -11.27
C PHE A 206 4.94 0.49 -12.64
N VAL A 207 4.43 1.73 -12.75
CA VAL A 207 4.59 2.57 -13.96
C VAL A 207 5.10 3.95 -13.61
N MET A 208 6.21 4.34 -14.23
CA MET A 208 6.84 5.65 -14.03
C MET A 208 7.14 6.33 -15.36
N THR A 209 6.29 7.27 -15.76
CA THR A 209 6.39 7.97 -17.05
C THR A 209 6.04 9.46 -16.98
N HIS A 210 5.72 10.00 -15.79
CA HIS A 210 5.37 11.40 -15.63
C HIS A 210 6.60 12.30 -15.88
N PRO A 211 6.58 13.15 -16.93
CA PRO A 211 7.77 13.90 -17.35
C PRO A 211 8.27 14.83 -16.25
N GLU A 212 7.39 15.62 -15.64
CA GLU A 212 7.81 16.57 -14.60
C GLU A 212 8.44 15.88 -13.37
N ILE A 213 8.01 14.68 -13.00
CA ILE A 213 8.61 13.96 -11.87
C ILE A 213 9.99 13.41 -12.28
N ILE A 214 10.11 12.91 -13.51
CA ILE A 214 11.38 12.43 -14.06
C ILE A 214 12.39 13.58 -14.15
N ASP A 215 11.98 14.76 -14.63
CA ASP A 215 12.87 15.91 -14.77
C ASP A 215 13.41 16.36 -13.40
N GLU A 216 12.56 16.45 -12.37
CA GLU A 216 13.03 16.76 -11.01
C GLU A 216 14.02 15.73 -10.45
N LEU A 217 13.85 14.45 -10.80
CA LEU A 217 14.78 13.39 -10.41
C LEU A 217 16.10 13.47 -11.16
N VAL A 218 16.09 13.83 -12.45
CA VAL A 218 17.32 14.13 -13.19
C VAL A 218 18.08 15.28 -12.52
N GLU A 219 17.38 16.35 -12.14
CA GLU A 219 18.00 17.47 -11.43
C GLU A 219 18.50 17.06 -10.03
N ALA A 220 17.76 16.22 -9.30
CA ALA A 220 18.24 15.67 -8.03
C ALA A 220 19.54 14.87 -8.19
N LYS A 221 19.62 14.05 -9.25
CA LYS A 221 20.83 13.29 -9.56
C LYS A 221 22.02 14.20 -9.88
N LYS A 222 21.80 15.28 -10.65
CA LYS A 222 22.85 16.27 -10.94
C LYS A 222 23.36 16.96 -9.67
N ARG A 223 22.50 17.15 -8.67
CA ARG A 223 22.88 17.67 -7.34
C ARG A 223 23.61 16.64 -6.46
N GLY A 224 23.87 15.42 -6.94
CA GLY A 224 24.54 14.36 -6.19
C GLY A 224 23.60 13.52 -5.31
N VAL A 225 22.27 13.68 -5.41
CA VAL A 225 21.32 12.83 -4.67
C VAL A 225 21.33 11.42 -5.26
N ILE A 226 21.51 10.41 -4.41
CA ILE A 226 21.52 9.01 -4.82
C ILE A 226 20.10 8.56 -5.16
N ILE A 227 19.88 8.09 -6.39
CA ILE A 227 18.56 7.60 -6.83
C ILE A 227 18.62 6.09 -7.01
N SER A 228 17.79 5.37 -6.25
CA SER A 228 17.52 3.95 -6.44
C SER A 228 16.10 3.79 -6.96
N LEU A 229 15.95 3.57 -8.27
CA LEU A 229 14.67 3.41 -8.95
C LEU A 229 14.51 1.97 -9.42
N VAL A 230 13.46 1.29 -8.97
CA VAL A 230 13.05 -0.04 -9.43
C VAL A 230 11.68 0.05 -10.09
N VAL A 231 11.55 -0.52 -11.28
CA VAL A 231 10.31 -0.56 -12.05
C VAL A 231 9.97 -1.97 -12.53
N ASP A 232 8.71 -2.20 -12.87
CA ASP A 232 8.28 -3.48 -13.42
C ASP A 232 8.83 -3.71 -14.85
N ARG A 233 9.22 -4.95 -15.17
CA ARG A 233 9.77 -5.33 -16.49
C ARG A 233 8.91 -4.94 -17.67
N ASN A 234 7.59 -4.97 -17.50
CA ASN A 234 6.66 -4.65 -18.58
C ASN A 234 6.75 -3.18 -19.02
N PHE A 235 7.34 -2.31 -18.19
CA PHE A 235 7.46 -0.88 -18.47
C PHE A 235 8.89 -0.41 -18.75
N LYS A 236 9.86 -1.34 -18.86
CA LYS A 236 11.27 -1.04 -19.15
C LYS A 236 11.44 -0.09 -20.35
N LYS A 237 10.81 -0.41 -21.48
CA LYS A 237 10.93 0.33 -22.74
C LYS A 237 10.55 1.82 -22.63
N TYR A 238 9.65 2.18 -21.72
CA TYR A 238 9.24 3.58 -21.52
C TYR A 238 10.30 4.42 -20.82
N LEU A 239 11.21 3.79 -20.07
CA LEU A 239 12.25 4.46 -19.30
C LEU A 239 13.64 4.37 -19.94
N GLU A 240 13.88 3.43 -20.87
CA GLU A 240 15.18 3.31 -21.57
C GLU A 240 15.61 4.61 -22.28
N LYS A 241 14.65 5.42 -22.75
CA LYS A 241 14.91 6.73 -23.36
C LYS A 241 15.14 7.86 -22.34
N LYS A 242 15.15 7.57 -21.04
CA LYS A 242 15.25 8.59 -19.96
C LYS A 242 16.65 8.59 -19.35
N ARG A 243 17.11 9.78 -18.95
CA ARG A 243 18.46 10.04 -18.41
C ARG A 243 18.68 9.56 -16.96
N ILE A 244 17.80 8.70 -16.44
CA ILE A 244 17.89 8.15 -15.09
C ILE A 244 18.28 6.69 -15.21
N LYS A 245 19.31 6.26 -14.47
CA LYS A 245 19.62 4.83 -14.34
C LYS A 245 18.55 4.20 -13.43
N PHE A 246 17.95 3.10 -13.86
CA PHE A 246 16.95 2.36 -13.10
C PHE A 246 17.24 0.86 -13.16
N LEU A 247 16.69 0.14 -12.20
CA LEU A 247 16.66 -1.31 -12.14
C LEU A 247 15.29 -1.79 -12.64
N VAL A 248 15.32 -2.90 -13.37
CA VAL A 248 14.12 -3.52 -13.92
C VAL A 248 13.85 -4.79 -13.15
N SER A 249 12.75 -4.85 -12.40
CA SER A 249 12.34 -6.05 -11.70
C SER A 249 12.25 -7.23 -12.67
N ASN A 250 13.17 -8.17 -12.55
CA ASN A 250 13.21 -9.36 -13.38
C ASN A 250 12.48 -10.56 -12.72
N GLN A 251 11.51 -10.24 -11.87
CA GLN A 251 10.70 -11.24 -11.18
C GLN A 251 9.63 -11.81 -12.12
N ILE A 252 9.20 -13.05 -11.84
CA ILE A 252 8.02 -13.64 -12.50
C ILE A 252 6.76 -12.89 -12.03
N GLU A 253 6.76 -12.55 -10.74
CA GLU A 253 5.74 -11.76 -10.06
C GLU A 253 5.79 -10.29 -10.46
N VAL A 254 4.64 -9.62 -10.42
CA VAL A 254 4.52 -8.22 -10.80
C VAL A 254 5.05 -7.32 -9.69
N LEU A 255 5.93 -6.37 -10.02
CA LEU A 255 6.34 -5.29 -9.10
C LEU A 255 5.22 -4.25 -9.01
N HIS A 256 4.22 -4.50 -8.17
CA HIS A 256 3.04 -3.64 -8.08
C HIS A 256 3.16 -2.49 -7.05
N HIS A 257 4.37 -2.25 -6.52
CA HIS A 257 4.68 -1.14 -5.62
C HIS A 257 4.47 0.24 -6.26
N LYS A 258 4.09 1.21 -5.44
CA LYS A 258 3.84 2.60 -5.84
C LYS A 258 4.26 3.54 -4.72
N TYR A 259 5.55 3.61 -4.48
CA TYR A 259 6.09 4.46 -3.43
C TYR A 259 7.39 5.17 -3.81
N MET A 260 7.65 6.25 -3.09
CA MET A 260 8.90 7.01 -3.10
C MET A 260 9.27 7.35 -1.65
N LEU A 261 10.51 7.04 -1.25
CA LEU A 261 11.09 7.34 0.05
C LEU A 261 12.24 8.32 -0.14
N ILE A 262 12.12 9.51 0.45
CA ILE A 262 13.09 10.62 0.30
C ILE A 262 13.82 10.82 1.63
N ASP A 263 15.14 10.78 1.58
CA ASP A 263 16.07 10.99 2.70
C ASP A 263 15.74 10.17 3.95
N ASP A 264 15.10 9.02 3.77
CA ASP A 264 14.58 8.17 4.83
C ASP A 264 13.63 8.91 5.80
N ARG A 265 13.00 10.01 5.37
CA ARG A 265 12.18 10.90 6.23
C ARG A 265 10.79 11.15 5.69
N ILE A 266 10.63 11.23 4.37
CA ILE A 266 9.35 11.49 3.71
C ILE A 266 8.99 10.25 2.89
N PHE A 267 7.84 9.68 3.18
CA PHE A 267 7.32 8.51 2.48
C PHE A 267 6.05 8.87 1.72
N ILE A 268 6.12 8.77 0.39
CA ILE A 268 5.01 9.01 -0.51
C ILE A 268 4.56 7.66 -1.04
N PHE A 269 3.29 7.31 -0.85
CA PHE A 269 2.74 6.02 -1.28
C PHE A 269 1.25 6.13 -1.61
N GLY A 270 0.68 5.08 -2.19
CA GLY A 270 -0.76 5.00 -2.41
C GLY A 270 -1.12 4.06 -3.55
N SER A 271 -2.21 4.36 -4.23
CA SER A 271 -2.68 3.59 -5.38
C SER A 271 -2.14 4.11 -6.72
N SER A 272 -1.63 5.34 -6.73
CA SER A 272 -1.27 6.08 -7.94
C SER A 272 0.08 5.65 -8.53
N ASN A 273 0.08 5.36 -9.83
CA ASN A 273 1.32 5.31 -10.61
C ASN A 273 1.83 6.73 -10.90
N PHE A 274 3.11 6.89 -11.23
CA PHE A 274 3.64 8.18 -11.65
C PHE A 274 3.48 8.36 -13.16
N THR A 275 2.23 8.56 -13.61
CA THR A 275 1.85 8.81 -15.00
C THR A 275 0.93 10.03 -15.13
N LYS A 276 0.84 10.64 -16.32
CA LYS A 276 -0.12 11.75 -16.54
C LYS A 276 -1.57 11.34 -16.26
N SER A 277 -1.98 10.14 -16.66
CA SER A 277 -3.36 9.65 -16.47
C SER A 277 -3.73 9.47 -14.99
N ALA A 278 -2.80 8.98 -14.17
CA ALA A 278 -3.04 8.82 -12.73
C ALA A 278 -3.30 10.17 -12.02
N PHE A 279 -2.62 11.24 -12.46
CA PHE A 279 -2.76 12.58 -11.85
C PHE A 279 -3.91 13.42 -12.42
N SER A 280 -4.44 13.07 -13.60
CA SER A 280 -5.43 13.92 -14.31
C SER A 280 -6.76 13.25 -14.63
N LYS A 281 -6.83 11.91 -14.64
CA LYS A 281 -8.00 11.16 -15.13
C LYS A 281 -8.49 10.08 -14.17
N ASN A 282 -7.59 9.32 -13.56
CA ASN A 282 -7.97 8.22 -12.68
C ASN A 282 -8.36 8.71 -11.28
N ASP A 283 -9.28 7.99 -10.63
CA ASP A 283 -9.49 8.16 -9.20
C ASP A 283 -8.40 7.39 -8.47
N GLU A 284 -7.53 8.12 -7.77
CA GLU A 284 -6.40 7.55 -7.03
C GLU A 284 -6.37 8.15 -5.62
N ILE A 285 -5.55 7.57 -4.76
CA ILE A 285 -5.17 8.14 -3.48
C ILE A 285 -3.65 8.19 -3.38
N VAL A 286 -3.13 9.34 -2.96
CA VAL A 286 -1.71 9.55 -2.67
C VAL A 286 -1.59 10.06 -1.24
N ILE A 287 -0.67 9.45 -0.50
CA ILE A 287 -0.40 9.72 0.91
C ILE A 287 1.04 10.19 1.03
N ILE A 288 1.26 11.24 1.81
CA ILE A 288 2.59 11.68 2.25
C ILE A 288 2.65 11.51 3.76
N LEU A 289 3.56 10.68 4.22
CA LEU A 289 3.91 10.52 5.63
C LEU A 289 5.28 11.16 5.87
N GLU A 290 5.33 12.16 6.74
CA GLU A 290 6.55 12.89 7.07
C GLU A 290 7.07 12.46 8.45
N LYS A 291 8.36 12.75 8.70
CA LYS A 291 9.06 12.45 9.96
C LYS A 291 8.98 10.96 10.33
N LEU A 292 9.37 10.08 9.41
CA LEU A 292 9.45 8.64 9.71
C LEU A 292 10.32 8.35 10.95
N ASN A 293 9.79 7.56 11.87
CA ASN A 293 10.54 7.11 13.04
C ASN A 293 11.56 6.00 12.69
N LYS A 294 12.48 5.70 13.62
CA LYS A 294 13.55 4.71 13.40
C LYS A 294 13.04 3.33 12.95
N LYS A 295 11.94 2.83 13.53
CA LYS A 295 11.37 1.52 13.19
C LYS A 295 10.82 1.51 11.77
N GLN A 296 10.07 2.54 11.40
CA GLN A 296 9.49 2.67 10.06
C GLN A 296 10.58 2.79 8.99
N ARG A 297 11.62 3.61 9.24
CA ARG A 297 12.80 3.71 8.37
C ARG A 297 13.46 2.36 8.15
N LYS A 298 13.64 1.57 9.21
CA LYS A 298 14.25 0.24 9.12
C LYS A 298 13.41 -0.70 8.24
N VAL A 299 12.08 -0.71 8.42
CA VAL A 299 11.17 -1.56 7.63
C VAL A 299 11.19 -1.17 6.15
N LEU A 300 11.05 0.12 5.84
CA LEU A 300 11.00 0.60 4.45
C LEU A 300 12.34 0.43 3.73
N ASN A 301 13.47 0.66 4.41
CA ASN A 301 14.79 0.37 3.84
C ASN A 301 15.01 -1.12 3.62
N LYS A 302 14.58 -1.98 4.56
CA LYS A 302 14.63 -3.44 4.37
C LYS A 302 13.80 -3.86 3.15
N LEU A 303 12.57 -3.35 3.02
CA LEU A 303 11.71 -3.62 1.87
C LEU A 303 12.38 -3.21 0.55
N HIS A 304 12.90 -1.98 0.49
CA HIS A 304 13.55 -1.49 -0.72
C HIS A 304 14.79 -2.31 -1.08
N ASN A 305 15.63 -2.66 -0.09
CA ASN A 305 16.80 -3.50 -0.31
C ASN A 305 16.43 -4.89 -0.86
N ILE A 306 15.36 -5.50 -0.34
CA ILE A 306 14.86 -6.80 -0.84
C ILE A 306 14.44 -6.67 -2.31
N ILE A 307 13.61 -5.67 -2.63
CA ILE A 307 13.16 -5.41 -4.01
C ILE A 307 14.35 -5.23 -4.96
N THR A 308 15.36 -4.46 -4.53
CA THR A 308 16.59 -4.24 -5.29
C THR A 308 17.41 -5.52 -5.47
N LEU A 309 17.61 -6.32 -4.42
CA LEU A 309 18.40 -7.56 -4.48
C LEU A 309 17.73 -8.64 -5.33
N GLU A 310 16.42 -8.81 -5.20
CA GLU A 310 15.63 -9.73 -6.03
C GLU A 310 15.68 -9.34 -7.51
N THR A 311 15.88 -8.05 -7.80
CA THR A 311 16.09 -7.56 -9.15
C THR A 311 17.48 -7.92 -9.69
N PHE A 312 18.53 -7.87 -8.86
CA PHE A 312 19.90 -8.19 -9.28
C PHE A 312 20.15 -9.69 -9.46
N LYS A 313 19.64 -10.55 -8.56
CA LYS A 313 19.91 -12.00 -8.54
C LYS A 313 19.46 -12.78 -9.78
N LYS A 314 18.70 -12.16 -10.70
CA LYS A 314 18.22 -12.77 -11.94
C LYS A 314 18.79 -12.12 -13.20
N ASN A 315 19.73 -11.18 -13.04
CA ASN A 315 20.45 -10.55 -14.17
C ASN A 315 21.90 -11.05 -14.28
N LEU A 316 22.30 -11.97 -13.40
CA LEU A 316 23.51 -12.80 -13.46
C LEU A 316 23.10 -14.19 -13.94
#